data_AF-A0AAU7AIH4-F1
#
_entry.id   AF-A0AAU7AIH4-F1
#
_cell.length_a   1.000
_cell.length_b   1.000
_cell.length_c   1.000
_cell.angle_alpha   90.00
_cell.angle_beta   90.00
_cell.angle_gamma   90.00
#
_symmetry.space_group_name_H-M   'P 1'
#
loop_
_entity.id
_entity.type
_entity.pdbx_description
1 polymer ?
#
loop_
_entity_poly.entity_id
_entity_poly.type
_entity_poly.pdbx_seq_one_letter_code
_entity_poly.pdbx_strand_id
1 'polypeptide(L)'
;MFHRCRQRHRRGSTAKPREICDSRVGLSGENSEPKYANFLCFVVSVQTNKLISQRGGIGYSKSQKEIHDLIKSLHESGLGYRRIAQHLNSKNITTLTGKEWKGNHVFAVLKRYRQREERLSRKEEVFEPEISKFEVRWEKL
;
A
#
# COMPACT_ATOMS: atom_id res chain seq x y z
N MET A 1 5.87 -70.70 97.17
CA MET A 1 5.32 -71.57 96.10
C MET A 1 4.74 -70.65 95.03
N PHE A 2 5.52 -70.24 94.03
CA PHE A 2 5.78 -70.96 92.78
C PHE A 2 4.54 -71.16 91.89
N HIS A 3 4.60 -70.48 90.74
CA HIS A 3 4.08 -70.87 89.41
C HIS A 3 2.58 -70.59 89.17
N ARG A 4 2.14 -70.06 88.02
CA ARG A 4 2.67 -70.25 86.66
C ARG A 4 2.20 -69.14 85.72
N CYS A 5 3.12 -68.70 84.87
CA CYS A 5 2.88 -67.96 83.65
C CYS A 5 1.83 -68.63 82.74
N ARG A 6 0.99 -67.81 82.10
CA ARG A 6 0.49 -68.08 80.74
C ARG A 6 0.12 -66.77 80.05
N GLN A 7 1.07 -66.24 79.28
CA GLN A 7 0.77 -65.34 78.17
C GLN A 7 -0.14 -66.07 77.17
N ARG A 8 -1.19 -65.40 76.70
CA ARG A 8 -1.83 -65.73 75.43
C ARG A 8 -2.04 -64.44 74.65
N HIS A 9 -1.19 -64.26 73.64
CA HIS A 9 -1.46 -63.35 72.53
C HIS A 9 -2.80 -63.70 71.89
N ARG A 10 -3.71 -62.73 71.80
CA ARG A 10 -4.83 -62.79 70.86
C ARG A 10 -4.54 -61.83 69.71
N ARG A 11 -4.67 -62.44 68.53
CA ARG A 11 -4.38 -61.96 67.18
C ARG A 11 -5.15 -60.67 66.89
N GLY A 12 -4.44 -59.66 66.35
CA GLY A 12 -5.06 -58.45 65.82
C GLY A 12 -5.95 -58.77 64.63
N SER A 13 -7.05 -58.02 64.50
CA SER A 13 -7.98 -58.07 63.38
C SER A 13 -7.36 -57.45 62.12
N THR A 14 -7.48 -58.15 61.00
CA THR A 14 -7.04 -57.71 59.68
C THR A 14 -7.90 -56.54 59.19
N ALA A 15 -7.30 -55.45 58.72
CA ALA A 15 -8.01 -54.33 58.11
C ALA A 15 -8.70 -54.77 56.81
N LYS A 16 -9.95 -54.33 56.59
CA LYS A 16 -10.68 -54.56 55.34
C LYS A 16 -9.94 -53.88 54.17
N PRO A 17 -9.86 -54.50 52.98
CA PRO A 17 -9.34 -53.84 51.79
C PRO A 17 -10.21 -52.61 51.48
N ARG A 18 -9.58 -51.45 51.35
CA ARG A 18 -10.24 -50.25 50.84
C ARG A 18 -10.50 -50.45 49.35
N GLU A 19 -11.73 -50.19 48.92
CA GLU A 19 -12.06 -50.04 47.51
C GLU A 19 -11.18 -48.94 46.92
N ILE A 20 -10.39 -49.30 45.90
CA ILE A 20 -9.62 -48.34 45.12
C ILE A 20 -10.61 -47.73 44.14
N CYS A 21 -11.04 -46.51 44.43
CA CYS A 21 -11.77 -45.68 43.48
C CYS A 21 -10.74 -45.18 42.47
N ASP A 22 -10.74 -45.70 41.24
CA ASP A 22 -9.98 -45.10 40.17
C ASP A 22 -10.53 -43.69 39.92
N SER A 23 -9.84 -42.69 40.45
CA SER A 23 -10.05 -41.30 40.05
C SER A 23 -9.65 -41.20 38.59
N ARG A 24 -10.66 -41.26 37.73
CA ARG A 24 -10.58 -40.95 36.30
C ARG A 24 -9.66 -39.74 36.13
N VAL A 25 -8.50 -39.92 35.49
CA VAL A 25 -7.64 -38.81 35.07
C VAL A 25 -8.46 -37.99 34.10
N GLY A 26 -9.01 -36.87 34.57
CA GLY A 26 -9.64 -35.87 33.73
C GLY A 26 -8.57 -35.33 32.79
N LEU A 27 -8.87 -35.35 31.49
CA LEU A 27 -8.05 -34.71 30.46
C LEU A 27 -7.62 -33.33 30.92
N SER A 28 -6.31 -33.16 30.97
CA SER A 28 -5.57 -31.93 31.14
C SER A 28 -5.94 -30.92 30.05
N GLY A 29 -6.02 -29.66 30.46
CA GLY A 29 -6.17 -28.51 29.58
C GLY A 29 -7.60 -28.01 29.56
N GLU A 30 -7.92 -27.08 30.46
CA GLU A 30 -8.97 -26.12 30.14
C GLU A 30 -8.56 -25.47 28.82
N ASN A 31 -9.32 -25.74 27.76
CA ASN A 31 -9.32 -24.97 26.54
C ASN A 31 -9.86 -23.58 26.88
N SER A 32 -9.10 -22.76 27.60
CA SER A 32 -9.42 -21.35 27.74
C SER A 32 -9.17 -20.72 26.37
N GLU A 33 -10.24 -20.42 25.64
CA GLU A 33 -10.13 -19.54 24.48
C GLU A 33 -9.32 -18.30 24.91
N PRO A 34 -8.24 -17.96 24.19
CA PRO A 34 -7.34 -16.91 24.63
C PRO A 34 -8.11 -15.61 24.76
N LYS A 35 -8.32 -15.13 25.99
CA LYS A 35 -9.12 -13.92 26.25
C LYS A 35 -8.49 -12.66 25.63
N TYR A 36 -7.20 -12.72 25.32
CA TYR A 36 -6.42 -11.68 24.67
C TYR A 36 -5.47 -12.31 23.65
N ALA A 37 -5.20 -11.60 22.55
CA ALA A 37 -4.26 -11.99 21.52
C ALA A 37 -3.19 -10.90 21.31
N ASN A 38 -2.02 -11.36 20.87
CA ASN A 38 -0.91 -10.51 20.45
C ASN A 38 -1.04 -10.14 18.98
N PHE A 39 -0.92 -8.86 18.68
CA PHE A 39 -0.89 -8.34 17.31
C PHE A 39 0.42 -7.60 17.07
N LEU A 40 1.13 -7.97 16.01
CA LEU A 40 2.24 -7.19 15.48
C LEU A 40 1.66 -6.14 14.53
N CYS A 41 1.71 -4.88 14.93
CA CYS A 41 1.17 -3.75 14.18
C CYS A 41 2.31 -2.93 13.55
N PHE A 42 2.14 -2.59 12.28
CA PHE A 42 2.99 -1.64 11.57
C PHE A 42 2.22 -1.06 10.38
N VAL A 43 2.71 0.05 9.86
CA VAL A 43 2.17 0.74 8.68
C VAL A 43 3.19 0.63 7.56
N VAL A 44 2.71 0.27 6.37
CA VAL A 44 3.49 0.32 5.14
C VAL A 44 2.97 1.49 4.30
N SER A 45 3.83 2.47 4.09
CA SER A 45 3.55 3.64 3.27
C SER A 45 4.17 3.43 1.88
N VAL A 46 3.32 3.45 0.84
CA VAL A 46 3.76 3.33 -0.56
C VAL A 46 3.43 4.61 -1.29
N GLN A 47 4.45 5.25 -1.86
CA GLN A 47 4.28 6.42 -2.72
C GLN A 47 4.38 6.02 -4.19
N THR A 48 3.49 6.54 -5.03
CA THR A 48 3.54 6.30 -6.47
C THR A 48 2.91 7.42 -7.28
N ASN A 49 3.63 7.86 -8.32
CA ASN A 49 3.12 8.83 -9.29
C ASN A 49 2.34 8.16 -10.43
N LYS A 50 2.17 6.84 -10.40
CA LYS A 50 1.40 6.09 -11.41
C LYS A 50 -0.07 6.48 -11.46
N LEU A 51 -0.58 7.07 -10.37
CA LEU A 51 -1.95 7.58 -10.25
C LEU A 51 -2.13 8.98 -10.84
N ILE A 52 -1.08 9.61 -11.41
CA ILE A 52 -1.24 10.78 -12.27
C ILE A 52 -2.17 10.37 -13.41
N SER A 53 -3.44 10.67 -13.21
CA SER A 53 -4.50 10.22 -14.08
C SER A 53 -4.18 10.71 -15.47
N GLN A 54 -4.35 9.83 -16.45
CA GLN A 54 -4.48 10.26 -17.83
C GLN A 54 -5.74 11.15 -18.02
N ARG A 55 -6.40 11.68 -16.99
CA ARG A 55 -7.73 12.35 -16.95
C ARG A 55 -7.97 13.46 -17.97
N GLY A 56 -6.99 13.88 -18.75
CA GLY A 56 -7.24 14.40 -20.08
C GLY A 56 -7.06 13.28 -21.10
N GLY A 57 -7.92 12.24 -21.09
CA GLY A 57 -7.75 10.93 -21.77
C GLY A 57 -7.54 10.95 -23.28
N ILE A 58 -7.45 12.14 -23.85
CA ILE A 58 -6.88 12.41 -25.15
C ILE A 58 -5.37 12.52 -24.93
N GLY A 59 -4.64 11.43 -25.17
CA GLY A 59 -3.20 11.52 -25.42
C GLY A 59 -2.93 12.66 -26.40
N TYR A 60 -1.82 13.40 -26.24
CA TYR A 60 -1.47 14.50 -27.14
C TYR A 60 -1.61 13.98 -28.57
N SER A 61 -2.63 14.45 -29.31
CA SER A 61 -3.02 13.82 -30.56
C SER A 61 -1.88 13.92 -31.54
N LYS A 62 -1.84 13.03 -32.54
CA LYS A 62 -0.82 13.10 -33.59
C LYS A 62 -0.78 14.49 -34.23
N SER A 63 -1.96 15.06 -34.53
CA SER A 63 -2.10 16.42 -35.05
C SER A 63 -1.60 17.51 -34.08
N GLN A 64 -1.86 17.38 -32.77
CA GLN A 64 -1.30 18.29 -31.77
C GLN A 64 0.22 18.24 -31.75
N LYS A 65 0.79 17.03 -31.86
CA LYS A 65 2.24 16.80 -31.93
C LYS A 65 2.85 17.42 -33.17
N GLU A 66 2.27 17.19 -34.33
CA GLU A 66 2.71 17.77 -35.60
C GLU A 66 2.67 19.31 -35.56
N ILE A 67 1.60 19.90 -35.02
CA ILE A 67 1.50 21.36 -34.85
C ILE A 67 2.55 21.88 -33.86
N HIS A 68 2.76 21.19 -32.74
CA HIS A 68 3.79 21.56 -31.78
C HIS A 68 5.19 21.51 -32.39
N ASP A 69 5.52 20.45 -33.11
CA ASP A 69 6.84 20.25 -33.70
C ASP A 69 7.10 21.28 -34.81
N LEU A 70 6.06 21.63 -35.58
CA LEU A 70 6.11 22.75 -36.52
C LEU A 70 6.35 24.08 -35.79
N ILE A 71 5.61 24.38 -34.73
CA ILE A 71 5.80 25.61 -33.95
C ILE A 71 7.21 25.67 -33.34
N LYS A 72 7.68 24.54 -32.80
CA LYS A 72 8.99 24.42 -32.16
C LYS A 72 10.12 24.66 -33.17
N SER A 73 10.08 24.01 -34.33
CA SER A 73 11.08 24.22 -35.40
C SER A 73 11.10 25.65 -35.93
N LEU A 74 9.95 26.31 -36.07
CA LEU A 74 9.88 27.74 -36.45
C LEU A 74 10.44 28.65 -35.35
N HIS A 75 10.22 28.31 -34.09
CA HIS A 75 10.77 29.08 -32.97
C HIS A 75 12.30 28.89 -32.85
N GLU A 76 12.79 27.67 -33.04
CA GLU A 76 14.21 27.35 -33.04
C GLU A 76 14.96 27.99 -34.22
N SER A 77 14.30 28.19 -35.36
CA SER A 77 14.86 28.98 -36.47
C SER A 77 14.84 30.50 -36.25
N GLY A 78 14.40 30.96 -35.07
CA GLY A 78 14.46 32.35 -34.65
C GLY A 78 13.22 33.19 -34.96
N LEU A 79 12.11 32.60 -35.41
CA LEU A 79 10.87 33.36 -35.58
C LEU A 79 10.25 33.69 -34.22
N GLY A 80 9.95 34.98 -34.01
CA GLY A 80 9.15 35.40 -32.86
C GLY A 80 7.70 34.93 -32.94
N TYR A 81 7.02 34.82 -31.78
CA TYR A 81 5.67 34.24 -31.67
C TYR A 81 4.62 34.85 -32.59
N ARG A 82 4.68 36.18 -32.84
CA ARG A 82 3.75 36.87 -33.75
C ARG A 82 3.91 36.41 -35.19
N ARG A 83 5.16 36.26 -35.65
CA ARG A 83 5.47 35.78 -37.01
C ARG A 83 5.08 34.32 -37.20
N ILE A 84 5.30 33.49 -36.18
CA ILE A 84 4.84 32.08 -36.20
C ILE A 84 3.32 32.01 -36.34
N ALA A 85 2.58 32.80 -35.56
CA ALA A 85 1.12 32.83 -35.66
C ALA A 85 0.64 33.25 -37.06
N GLN A 86 1.26 34.28 -37.65
CA GLN A 86 0.97 34.72 -39.02
C GLN A 86 1.27 33.61 -40.05
N HIS A 87 2.40 32.89 -39.90
CA HIS A 87 2.77 31.79 -40.78
C HIS A 87 1.81 30.59 -40.71
N LEU A 88 1.25 30.31 -39.53
CA LEU A 88 0.22 29.28 -39.38
C LEU A 88 -1.09 29.71 -40.04
N ASN A 89 -1.51 30.95 -39.84
CA ASN A 89 -2.73 31.49 -40.45
C ASN A 89 -2.60 31.58 -41.98
N SER A 90 -1.45 31.97 -42.52
CA SER A 90 -1.21 32.03 -43.97
C SER A 90 -1.26 30.64 -44.64
N LYS A 91 -1.00 29.58 -43.86
CA LYS A 91 -1.14 28.18 -44.30
C LYS A 91 -2.55 27.62 -44.08
N ASN A 92 -3.51 28.44 -43.66
CA ASN A 92 -4.88 28.05 -43.30
C ASN A 92 -4.94 26.98 -42.18
N ILE A 93 -3.94 26.94 -41.30
CA ILE A 93 -3.93 26.05 -40.15
C ILE A 93 -4.66 26.74 -39.00
N THR A 94 -5.78 26.18 -38.57
CA THR A 94 -6.55 26.68 -37.42
C THR A 94 -6.16 25.95 -36.13
N THR A 95 -6.50 26.55 -34.99
CA THR A 95 -6.42 25.86 -33.69
C THR A 95 -7.45 24.72 -33.60
N LEU A 96 -7.35 23.83 -32.61
CA LEU A 96 -8.36 22.77 -32.38
C LEU A 96 -9.79 23.29 -32.26
N THR A 97 -9.97 24.52 -31.78
CA THR A 97 -11.29 25.16 -31.64
C THR A 97 -11.70 25.91 -32.92
N GLY A 98 -10.95 25.79 -34.01
CA GLY A 98 -11.21 26.49 -35.28
C GLY A 98 -10.85 27.98 -35.27
N LYS A 99 -10.17 28.48 -34.23
CA LYS A 99 -9.76 29.89 -34.11
C LYS A 99 -8.43 30.15 -34.81
N GLU A 100 -8.23 31.38 -35.26
CA GLU A 100 -6.94 31.87 -35.76
C GLU A 100 -5.85 31.87 -34.68
N TRP A 101 -4.61 31.71 -35.12
CA TRP A 101 -3.44 31.80 -34.26
C TRP A 101 -3.12 33.24 -33.88
N LYS A 102 -2.74 33.42 -32.61
CA LYS A 102 -2.21 34.64 -32.02
C LYS A 102 -0.90 34.28 -31.34
N GLY A 103 0.00 35.24 -31.15
CA GLY A 103 1.29 34.99 -30.48
C GLY A 103 1.14 34.33 -29.10
N ASN A 104 0.09 34.68 -28.34
CA ASN A 104 -0.20 34.06 -27.04
C ASN A 104 -0.54 32.58 -27.16
N HIS A 105 -1.20 32.16 -28.25
CA HIS A 105 -1.50 30.74 -28.51
C HIS A 105 -0.21 29.96 -28.74
N VAL A 106 0.72 30.50 -29.54
CA VAL A 106 2.04 29.90 -29.80
C VAL A 106 2.83 29.70 -28.50
N PHE A 107 2.94 30.76 -27.69
CA PHE A 107 3.60 30.67 -26.39
C PHE A 107 2.94 29.62 -25.47
N ALA A 108 1.60 29.62 -25.39
CA ALA A 108 0.87 28.68 -24.57
C ALA A 108 1.12 27.22 -25.00
N VAL A 109 1.17 26.94 -26.31
CA VAL A 109 1.46 25.59 -26.82
C VAL A 109 2.83 25.09 -26.33
N LEU A 110 3.88 25.88 -26.55
CA LEU A 110 5.24 25.53 -26.12
C LEU A 110 5.33 25.33 -24.59
N LYS A 111 4.74 26.27 -23.82
CA LYS A 111 4.70 26.19 -22.36
C LYS A 111 3.97 24.94 -21.86
N ARG A 112 2.78 24.65 -22.40
CA ARG A 112 1.94 23.51 -21.96
C ARG A 112 2.57 22.17 -22.35
N TYR A 113 3.28 22.12 -23.48
CA TYR A 113 4.04 20.95 -23.87
C TYR A 113 5.19 20.68 -22.90
N ARG A 114 6.00 21.69 -22.56
CA ARG A 114 7.08 21.53 -21.56
C ARG A 114 6.56 21.03 -20.21
N GLN A 115 5.49 21.64 -19.72
CA GLN A 115 4.82 21.20 -18.47
C GLN A 115 4.28 19.77 -18.56
N ARG A 116 3.95 19.29 -19.76
CA ARG A 116 3.50 17.90 -19.96
C ARG A 116 4.69 16.95 -19.87
N GLU A 117 5.80 17.25 -20.53
CA GLU A 117 7.02 16.45 -20.46
C GLU A 117 7.52 16.32 -19.01
N GLU A 118 7.56 17.44 -18.26
CA GLU A 118 7.90 17.46 -16.83
C GLU A 118 6.96 16.58 -15.97
N ARG A 119 5.66 16.49 -16.33
CA ARG A 119 4.70 15.61 -15.63
C ARG A 119 4.89 14.14 -16.00
N LEU A 120 5.25 13.86 -17.26
CA LEU A 120 5.49 12.50 -17.73
C LEU A 120 6.78 11.94 -17.15
N SER A 121 7.85 12.74 -17.07
CA SER A 121 9.12 12.29 -16.47
C SER A 121 8.94 11.89 -15.00
N ARG A 122 8.14 12.65 -14.23
CA ARG A 122 7.84 12.34 -12.83
C ARG A 122 6.96 11.11 -12.63
N LYS A 123 6.21 10.70 -13.66
CA LYS A 123 5.32 9.53 -13.58
C LYS A 123 6.11 8.23 -13.43
N GLU A 124 7.32 8.20 -13.98
CA GLU A 124 8.21 7.03 -13.97
C GLU A 124 9.08 6.96 -12.70
N GLU A 125 9.00 7.96 -11.82
CA GLU A 125 9.73 7.94 -10.55
C GLU A 125 9.25 6.78 -9.65
N VAL A 126 10.22 6.02 -9.16
CA VAL A 126 10.02 4.91 -8.23
C VAL A 126 10.40 5.38 -6.83
N PHE A 127 9.49 5.18 -5.89
CA PHE A 127 9.71 5.49 -4.48
C PHE A 127 9.84 4.18 -3.70
N GLU A 128 10.81 4.13 -2.80
CA GLU A 128 10.96 3.00 -1.88
C GLU A 128 9.83 3.01 -0.85
N PRO A 129 9.25 1.84 -0.51
CA PRO A 129 8.24 1.76 0.52
C PRO A 129 8.84 2.02 1.90
N GLU A 130 8.13 2.80 2.71
CA GLU A 130 8.52 3.05 4.10
C GLU A 130 7.73 2.13 5.02
N ILE A 131 8.44 1.43 5.90
CA ILE A 131 7.84 0.57 6.93
C ILE A 131 8.00 1.27 8.28
N SER A 132 6.91 1.45 9.00
CA SER A 132 6.94 2.05 10.34
C SER A 132 7.65 1.14 11.34
N LYS A 133 7.91 1.68 12.54
CA LYS A 133 8.32 0.85 13.67
C LYS A 133 7.26 -0.22 13.92
N PHE A 134 7.74 -1.40 14.30
CA PHE A 134 6.91 -2.52 14.71
C PHE A 134 6.47 -2.34 16.16
N GLU A 135 5.18 -2.50 16.43
CA GLU A 135 4.59 -2.45 17.77
C GLU A 135 3.87 -3.75 18.06
N VAL A 136 4.05 -4.31 19.26
CA VAL A 136 3.24 -5.45 19.72
C VAL A 136 2.11 -4.92 20.59
N ARG A 137 0.87 -5.20 20.22
CA ARG A 137 -0.34 -4.81 20.95
C ARG A 137 -1.05 -6.04 21.50
N TRP A 138 -1.65 -5.86 22.67
CA TRP A 138 -2.42 -6.89 23.37
C TRP A 138 -3.88 -6.45 23.34
N GLU A 139 -4.70 -7.14 22.56
CA GLU A 139 -6.12 -6.80 22.42
C GLU A 139 -6.99 -7.98 22.84
N LYS A 140 -8.15 -7.68 23.41
CA LYS A 140 -9.11 -8.68 23.87
C LYS A 140 -9.83 -9.27 22.65
N LEU A 141 -9.95 -10.59 22.58
CA LEU A 141 -10.79 -11.26 21.57
C LEU A 141 -12.28 -11.01 21.83
#